data_AF-A0A7I7RSN7-F1
#
_entry.id   AF-A0A7I7RSN7-F1
#
_cell.length_a   1.000
_cell.length_b   1.000
_cell.length_c   1.000
_cell.angle_alpha   90.00
_cell.angle_beta   90.00
_cell.angle_gamma   90.00
#
_symmetry.space_group_name_H-M   'P 1'
#
loop_
_entity.id
_entity.type
_entity.pdbx_description
1 polymer ?
#
loop_
_entity_poly.entity_id
_entity_poly.type
_entity_poly.pdbx_seq_one_letter_code
_entity_poly.pdbx_strand_id
1 'polypeptide(L)'
;MADAGIGRRRQYCRQSCRQRAYEQRALVKGTSVPADAVVLTAEEASELSDRVFQVRCAAEDVATAVEEGADQAELRDLCDALMQAAKAADGWR
;
A
#
# COMPACT_ATOMS: atom_id res chain seq x y z
N MET A 1 -26.64 -32.30 25.08
CA MET A 1 -25.45 -31.47 25.35
C MET A 1 -25.58 -30.95 26.77
N ALA A 2 -25.14 -31.72 27.75
CA ALA A 2 -25.19 -31.33 29.16
C ALA A 2 -23.80 -31.51 29.74
N ASP A 3 -23.18 -30.40 30.15
CA ASP A 3 -22.81 -30.14 31.54
C ASP A 3 -21.97 -28.85 31.55
N ALA A 4 -22.61 -27.74 31.94
CA ALA A 4 -21.91 -26.50 32.25
C ALA A 4 -21.50 -26.53 33.73
N GLY A 5 -20.70 -27.54 34.10
CA GLY A 5 -20.07 -27.64 35.40
C GLY A 5 -19.06 -26.51 35.61
N ILE A 6 -18.91 -26.11 36.87
CA ILE A 6 -17.96 -25.09 37.32
C ILE A 6 -16.56 -25.43 36.82
N GLY A 7 -16.00 -24.58 35.95
CA GLY A 7 -14.68 -24.77 35.33
C GLY A 7 -14.49 -23.98 34.03
N ARG A 8 -13.26 -23.96 33.50
CA ARG A 8 -12.98 -23.28 32.21
C ARG A 8 -13.69 -24.03 31.07
N ARG A 9 -14.56 -23.32 30.35
CA ARG A 9 -15.28 -23.87 29.20
C ARG A 9 -14.31 -24.41 28.14
N ARG A 10 -14.71 -25.49 27.48
CA ARG A 10 -13.97 -26.08 26.36
C ARG A 10 -13.85 -25.03 25.25
N GLN A 11 -12.62 -24.76 24.80
CA GLN A 11 -12.35 -23.80 23.73
C GLN A 11 -12.89 -24.27 22.36
N TYR A 12 -13.05 -25.58 22.18
CA TYR A 12 -13.50 -26.19 20.92
C TYR A 12 -14.66 -27.14 21.16
N CYS A 13 -15.66 -27.07 20.28
CA CYS A 13 -16.84 -27.92 20.30
C CYS A 13 -16.53 -29.41 20.21
N ARG A 14 -15.59 -29.77 19.33
CA ARG A 14 -15.19 -31.15 18.99
C ARG A 14 -13.73 -31.17 18.50
N GLN A 15 -13.16 -32.37 18.38
CA GLN A 15 -11.80 -32.57 17.85
C GLN A 15 -11.67 -32.09 16.40
N SER A 16 -12.69 -32.27 15.56
CA SER A 16 -12.72 -31.69 14.20
C SER A 16 -12.67 -30.16 14.21
N CYS A 17 -13.35 -29.50 15.15
CA CYS A 17 -13.29 -28.04 15.32
C CYS A 17 -11.86 -27.59 15.67
N ARG A 18 -11.16 -28.36 16.51
CA ARG A 18 -9.76 -28.10 16.89
C ARG A 18 -8.80 -28.30 15.72
N GLN A 19 -9.01 -29.35 14.92
CA GLN A 19 -8.22 -29.67 13.75
C GLN A 19 -8.33 -28.57 12.68
N ARG A 20 -9.56 -28.13 12.37
CA ARG A 20 -9.79 -27.00 11.45
C ARG A 20 -9.12 -25.70 11.93
N ALA A 21 -9.17 -25.42 13.23
CA ALA A 21 -8.49 -24.24 13.79
C ALA A 21 -6.95 -24.36 13.72
N TYR A 22 -6.40 -25.57 13.80
CA TYR A 22 -4.98 -25.81 13.56
C TYR A 22 -4.62 -25.60 12.09
N GLU A 23 -5.37 -26.19 11.16
CA GLU A 23 -5.17 -26.05 9.72
C GLU A 23 -5.27 -24.59 9.27
N GLN A 24 -6.27 -23.84 9.75
CA GLN A 24 -6.40 -22.41 9.46
C GLN A 24 -5.16 -21.63 9.91
N ARG A 25 -4.66 -21.88 11.13
CA ARG A 25 -3.41 -21.25 11.62
C ARG A 25 -2.18 -21.71 10.85
N ALA A 26 -2.16 -22.96 10.40
CA ALA A 26 -1.06 -23.52 9.61
C ALA A 26 -1.03 -22.94 8.19
N LEU A 27 -2.19 -22.70 7.58
CA LEU A 27 -2.34 -22.08 6.27
C LEU A 27 -1.85 -20.63 6.24
N VAL A 28 -2.01 -19.89 7.34
CA VAL A 28 -1.49 -18.52 7.51
C VAL A 28 -0.13 -18.48 8.22
N LYS A 29 0.49 -19.65 8.48
CA LYS A 29 1.79 -19.71 9.12
C LYS A 29 2.85 -19.31 8.10
N GLY A 30 3.58 -18.23 8.37
CA GLY A 30 4.53 -17.64 7.41
C GLY A 30 3.94 -16.53 6.55
N THR A 31 2.64 -16.22 6.69
CA THR A 31 2.02 -15.03 6.11
C THR A 31 2.00 -13.86 7.10
N SER A 32 2.96 -13.81 8.03
CA SER A 32 3.09 -12.68 8.95
C SER A 32 3.57 -11.46 8.15
N VAL A 33 2.63 -10.58 7.84
CA VAL A 33 2.93 -9.25 7.30
C VAL A 33 3.64 -8.46 8.42
N PRO A 34 4.81 -7.86 8.15
CA PRO A 34 5.49 -7.00 9.11
C PRO A 34 4.54 -5.92 9.68
N ALA A 35 4.75 -5.51 10.93
CA ALA A 35 3.88 -4.55 11.59
C ALA A 35 3.85 -3.18 10.89
N ASP A 36 4.90 -2.87 10.12
CA ASP A 36 5.12 -1.65 9.35
C ASP A 36 4.89 -1.84 7.84
N ALA A 37 4.44 -3.02 7.40
CA ALA A 37 4.20 -3.25 5.99
C ALA A 37 2.93 -2.55 5.52
N VAL A 38 2.99 -2.04 4.29
CA VAL A 38 1.85 -1.52 3.54
C VAL A 38 1.35 -2.63 2.62
N VAL A 39 0.05 -2.91 2.65
CA VAL A 39 -0.61 -3.86 1.75
C VAL A 39 -1.40 -3.07 0.72
N LEU A 40 -1.03 -3.21 -0.55
CA LEU A 40 -1.71 -2.61 -1.70
C LEU A 40 -2.24 -3.74 -2.60
N THR A 41 -3.33 -3.46 -3.29
CA THR A 41 -3.71 -4.22 -4.48
C THR A 41 -2.70 -4.00 -5.60
N ALA A 42 -2.71 -4.89 -6.60
CA ALA A 42 -1.85 -4.72 -7.77
C ALA A 42 -2.16 -3.43 -8.55
N GLU A 43 -3.43 -3.03 -8.58
CA GLU A 43 -3.89 -1.79 -9.21
C GLU A 43 -3.37 -0.56 -8.46
N GLU A 44 -3.55 -0.49 -7.14
CA GLU A 44 -3.02 0.61 -6.31
C GLU A 44 -1.49 0.73 -6.43
N ALA A 45 -0.77 -0.40 -6.50
CA ALA A 45 0.68 -0.40 -6.69
C ALA A 45 1.08 0.14 -8.08
N SER A 46 0.34 -0.22 -9.13
CA SER A 46 0.56 0.30 -10.49
C SER A 46 0.28 1.80 -10.55
N GLU A 47 -0.86 2.24 -10.00
CA GLU A 47 -1.24 3.66 -9.98
C GLU A 47 -0.25 4.52 -9.17
N LEU A 48 0.29 3.99 -8.07
CA LEU A 48 1.36 4.67 -7.33
C LEU A 48 2.62 4.79 -8.17
N SER A 49 3.04 3.71 -8.85
CA SER A 49 4.19 3.72 -9.74
C SER A 49 4.03 4.74 -10.88
N ASP A 50 2.85 4.79 -11.50
CA ASP A 50 2.56 5.71 -12.60
C ASP A 50 2.61 7.18 -12.14
N ARG A 51 2.06 7.49 -10.96
CA ARG A 51 2.12 8.85 -10.41
C ARG A 51 3.56 9.26 -10.07
N VAL A 52 4.36 8.37 -9.49
CA VAL A 52 5.79 8.64 -9.24
C VAL A 52 6.56 8.85 -10.54
N PHE A 53 6.23 8.08 -11.58
CA PHE A 53 6.81 8.26 -12.91
C PHE A 53 6.49 9.64 -13.50
N GLN A 54 5.23 10.10 -13.37
CA GLN A 54 4.83 11.44 -13.82
C GLN A 54 5.60 12.55 -13.11
N VAL A 55 5.85 12.43 -11.80
CA VAL A 55 6.67 13.38 -11.04
C VAL A 55 8.09 13.45 -11.61
N ARG A 56 8.70 12.29 -11.91
CA ARG A 56 10.04 12.25 -12.50
C ARG A 56 10.07 12.95 -13.85
N CYS A 57 9.12 12.63 -14.75
CA CYS A 57 9.06 13.28 -16.06
C CYS A 57 8.88 14.79 -15.97
N ALA A 58 7.97 15.27 -15.11
CA ALA A 58 7.79 16.70 -14.92
C ALA A 58 9.07 17.39 -14.38
N ALA A 59 9.87 16.70 -13.56
CA ALA A 59 11.16 17.22 -13.11
C ALA A 59 12.22 17.20 -14.21
N GLU A 60 12.24 16.18 -15.06
CA GLU A 60 13.10 16.08 -16.24
C GLU A 60 12.78 17.19 -17.26
N ASP A 61 11.50 17.52 -17.44
CA ASP A 61 11.05 18.61 -18.30
C ASP A 61 11.56 19.97 -17.79
N VAL A 62 11.48 20.22 -16.47
CA VAL A 62 12.06 21.42 -15.84
C VAL A 62 13.58 21.47 -16.08
N ALA A 63 14.28 20.36 -15.90
CA ALA A 63 15.73 20.31 -16.12
C ALA A 63 16.10 20.63 -17.57
N THR A 64 15.38 20.03 -18.52
CA THR A 64 15.54 20.28 -19.96
C THR A 64 15.30 21.75 -20.30
N ALA A 65 14.20 22.33 -19.80
CA ALA A 65 13.87 23.73 -20.03
C ALA A 65 14.94 24.69 -19.48
N VAL A 66 15.53 24.37 -18.33
CA VAL A 66 16.67 25.13 -17.78
C VAL A 66 17.89 25.03 -18.68
N GLU A 67 18.22 23.84 -19.19
CA GLU A 67 19.34 23.62 -20.11
C GLU A 67 19.15 24.36 -21.45
N GLU A 68 17.92 24.44 -21.94
CA GLU A 68 17.57 25.12 -23.19
C GLU A 68 17.40 26.64 -23.03
N GLY A 69 17.46 27.15 -21.80
CA GLY A 69 17.33 28.58 -21.52
C GLY A 69 15.89 29.10 -21.67
N ALA A 70 14.91 28.27 -21.34
CA ALA A 70 13.50 28.62 -21.30
C ALA A 70 13.25 29.89 -20.48
N ASP A 71 12.20 30.62 -20.86
CA ASP A 71 11.88 31.87 -20.19
C ASP A 71 11.23 31.65 -18.81
N GLN A 72 11.09 32.74 -18.06
CA GLN A 72 10.55 32.68 -16.71
C GLN A 72 9.07 32.28 -16.66
N ALA A 73 8.29 32.48 -17.72
CA ALA A 73 6.89 32.09 -17.75
C ALA A 73 6.80 30.56 -17.93
N GLU A 74 7.53 30.02 -18.90
CA GLU A 74 7.60 28.59 -19.18
C GLU A 74 8.12 27.80 -17.96
N LEU A 75 9.19 28.26 -17.32
CA LEU A 75 9.71 27.61 -16.11
C LEU A 75 8.70 27.62 -14.95
N ARG A 76 7.86 28.66 -14.83
CA ARG A 76 6.80 28.68 -13.81
C ARG A 76 5.72 27.64 -14.12
N ASP A 77 5.30 27.54 -15.37
CA ASP A 77 4.27 26.58 -15.79
C ASP A 77 4.74 25.13 -15.57
N LEU A 78 6.01 24.83 -15.89
CA LEU A 78 6.61 23.52 -15.63
C LEU A 78 6.75 23.22 -14.14
N CYS A 79 7.14 24.21 -13.32
CA CYS A 79 7.16 24.06 -11.87
C CYS A 79 5.75 23.78 -11.32
N ASP A 80 4.73 24.47 -11.81
CA ASP A 80 3.35 24.26 -11.38
C ASP A 80 2.84 22.86 -11.78
N ALA A 81 3.19 22.37 -12.97
CA ALA A 81 2.90 21.01 -13.42
C ALA A 81 3.59 19.96 -12.53
N LEU A 82 4.88 20.16 -12.22
CA LEU A 82 5.62 19.29 -11.30
C LEU A 82 4.98 19.25 -9.91
N MET A 83 4.59 20.40 -9.36
CA MET A 83 3.93 20.48 -8.06
C MET A 83 2.55 19.81 -8.07
N GLN A 84 1.82 19.85 -9.19
CA GLN A 84 0.56 19.13 -9.34
C GLN A 84 0.78 17.61 -9.37
N ALA A 85 1.77 17.13 -10.14
CA ALA A 85 2.13 15.71 -10.18
C ALA A 85 2.56 15.20 -8.79
N ALA A 86 3.36 15.99 -8.06
CA ALA A 86 3.79 15.64 -6.70
C ALA A 86 2.61 15.50 -5.74
N LYS A 87 1.68 16.46 -5.74
CA LYS A 87 0.46 16.39 -4.93
C LYS A 87 -0.41 15.18 -5.29
N ALA A 88 -0.49 14.83 -6.58
CA ALA A 88 -1.22 13.64 -7.01
C ALA A 88 -0.57 12.36 -6.46
N ALA A 89 0.77 12.29 -6.43
CA ALA A 89 1.52 11.16 -5.89
C ALA A 89 1.43 11.02 -4.36
N ASP A 90 1.30 12.14 -3.62
CA ASP A 90 1.23 12.14 -2.15
C ASP A 90 -0.03 11.46 -1.57
N GLY A 91 -1.14 11.44 -2.32
CA GLY A 91 -2.45 10.95 -1.87
C GLY A 91 -2.62 9.43 -1.82
N TRP A 92 -1.57 8.64 -1.58
CA TRP A 92 -1.65 7.17 -1.51
C TRP A 92 -2.07 6.63 -0.13
N ARG A 93 -2.37 7.52 0.81
CA ARG A 93 -2.76 7.21 2.20
C ARG A 93 -4.19 7.66 2.47
#